data_AF-A0A1G9YVS5-F1
#
_entry.id   AF-A0A1G9YVS5-F1
#
_cell.length_a   1.000
_cell.length_b   1.000
_cell.length_c   1.000
_cell.angle_alpha   90.00
_cell.angle_beta   90.00
_cell.angle_gamma   90.00
#
_symmetry.space_group_name_H-M   'P 1'
#
loop_
_entity.id
_entity.type
_entity.pdbx_description
1 polymer ?
#
loop_
_entity_poly.entity_id
_entity_poly.type
_entity_poly.pdbx_seq_one_letter_code
_entity_poly.pdbx_strand_id
1 'polypeptide(L)'
;MTGNSIRAVGAYAPRFRITAEAFEEAWGQFHASGIEEKAVPGADEDALTMAAAAAKRALATDGSDGDEVSHLAFASTTPPLAEADLTSRLGAALGVPETATRRFHGGSTRAGTSALADAVAADLDDGLALVVAADCPKGHLDDAVDHAAGAGAVAFVLGGDGAATVADSAEYATPYPGTRFRQAGTDRTEGLDVTTYDRTAFREVVTGAVDALDADPEPDAVAIQAADGKRPYRVAGALGVDNAAIYEVATVQELGDTGAASAPLSLARALAAGVETTLVVGVGSGAGADALVVVHDDEEGVAADLALDGGANLSYAEYLRQRGEVTSGPPDGGGAYVSVPSWKRSIPQRYRLEAGRCLSCDALNFPPAGACESCNGREGTEPVELPGTGTVEAVTTISQGGAPPEFAEQQSKSGDFAVAVVALDGPDGGSVSVPVQVTDADPGSVGVGDAVTAEFRRIYTQEGVTRYGCKVTPAE
;
A
#
# COMPACT_ATOMS: atom_id res chain seq x y z
N MET A 1 3.58 16.97 -26.68
CA MET A 1 3.09 15.58 -26.74
C MET A 1 2.19 15.47 -25.53
N THR A 2 0.91 15.14 -25.70
CA THR A 2 0.04 14.81 -24.57
C THR A 2 0.67 13.59 -23.90
N GLY A 3 1.09 13.73 -22.64
CA GLY A 3 1.68 12.62 -21.87
C GLY A 3 0.66 11.54 -21.59
N ASN A 4 1.08 10.48 -20.89
CA ASN A 4 0.15 9.45 -20.45
C ASN A 4 -0.87 10.03 -19.48
N SER A 5 -2.11 9.56 -19.58
CA SER A 5 -3.27 10.02 -18.82
C SER A 5 -3.69 8.94 -17.82
N ILE A 6 -4.22 9.35 -16.68
CA ILE A 6 -4.71 8.46 -15.62
C ILE A 6 -6.03 7.85 -16.07
N ARG A 7 -6.07 6.52 -16.13
CA ARG A 7 -7.25 5.71 -16.51
C ARG A 7 -8.04 5.24 -15.29
N ALA A 8 -7.34 4.75 -14.28
CA ALA A 8 -7.93 4.23 -13.06
C ALA A 8 -7.07 4.49 -11.82
N VAL A 9 -7.72 4.46 -10.67
CA VAL A 9 -7.09 4.61 -9.35
C VAL A 9 -7.58 3.52 -8.39
N GLY A 10 -6.65 2.94 -7.65
CA GLY A 10 -6.92 2.03 -6.54
C GLY A 10 -6.24 2.51 -5.28
N ALA A 11 -6.89 2.41 -4.13
CA ALA A 11 -6.29 2.78 -2.86
C ALA A 11 -6.59 1.76 -1.76
N TYR A 12 -5.69 1.70 -0.78
CA TYR A 12 -5.77 0.78 0.34
C TYR A 12 -5.23 1.43 1.61
N ALA A 13 -5.99 1.33 2.70
CA ALA A 13 -5.50 1.55 4.06
C ALA A 13 -5.70 0.28 4.90
N PRO A 14 -4.77 -0.04 5.83
CA PRO A 14 -4.95 -1.13 6.80
C PRO A 14 -6.28 -1.03 7.53
N ARG A 15 -6.87 -2.15 7.98
CA ARG A 15 -8.17 -2.10 8.69
C ARG A 15 -8.11 -1.48 10.09
N PHE A 16 -6.95 -1.55 10.75
CA PHE A 16 -6.83 -1.11 12.14
C PHE A 16 -6.71 0.40 12.24
N ARG A 17 -7.37 0.98 13.24
CA ARG A 17 -7.29 2.40 13.59
C ARG A 17 -6.85 2.55 15.03
N ILE A 18 -6.16 3.63 15.34
CA ILE A 18 -5.99 4.11 16.71
C ILE A 18 -6.39 5.58 16.76
N THR A 19 -7.29 5.91 17.69
CA THR A 19 -7.85 7.25 17.83
C THR A 19 -6.93 8.16 18.65
N ALA A 20 -7.05 9.46 18.45
CA ALA A 20 -6.41 10.46 19.30
C ALA A 20 -6.78 10.27 20.79
N GLU A 21 -8.05 9.91 21.06
CA GLU A 21 -8.54 9.63 22.41
C GLU A 21 -7.80 8.46 23.08
N ALA A 22 -7.45 7.40 22.33
CA ALA A 22 -6.68 6.27 22.87
C ALA A 22 -5.24 6.67 23.27
N PHE A 23 -4.63 7.62 22.55
CA PHE A 23 -3.35 8.21 22.96
C PHE A 23 -3.50 9.09 24.20
N GLU A 24 -4.55 9.92 24.25
CA GLU A 24 -4.83 10.78 25.40
C GLU A 24 -5.10 9.97 26.66
N GLU A 25 -5.81 8.84 26.57
CA GLU A 25 -6.02 7.92 27.69
C GLU A 25 -4.71 7.33 28.22
N ALA A 26 -3.79 6.98 27.32
CA ALA A 26 -2.52 6.33 27.69
C ALA A 26 -1.44 7.31 28.18
N TRP A 27 -1.31 8.47 27.53
CA TRP A 27 -0.24 9.46 27.77
C TRP A 27 -0.70 10.74 28.47
N GLY A 28 -2.01 11.00 28.54
CA GLY A 28 -2.57 12.28 28.96
C GLY A 28 -2.43 13.40 27.92
N GLN A 29 -1.93 13.09 26.72
CA GLN A 29 -1.65 14.04 25.65
C GLN A 29 -1.65 13.37 24.28
N PHE A 30 -1.98 14.15 23.24
CA PHE A 30 -1.82 13.79 21.84
C PHE A 30 -1.22 14.98 21.07
N HIS A 31 -0.14 14.72 20.34
CA HIS A 31 0.73 15.76 19.77
C HIS A 31 0.48 16.05 18.29
N ALA A 32 -0.36 15.25 17.64
CA ALA A 32 -0.64 15.36 16.21
C ALA A 32 -2.02 15.98 15.96
N SER A 33 -2.21 17.22 16.37
CA SER A 33 -3.50 17.89 16.25
C SER A 33 -4.05 17.92 14.82
N GLY A 34 -5.37 17.80 14.69
CA GLY A 34 -6.06 17.75 13.39
C GLY A 34 -6.12 16.36 12.78
N ILE A 35 -5.61 15.36 13.50
CA ILE A 35 -5.78 13.92 13.23
C ILE A 35 -6.75 13.40 14.29
N GLU A 36 -7.80 12.71 13.83
CA GLU A 36 -8.84 12.12 14.68
C GLU A 36 -8.48 10.67 15.01
N GLU A 37 -8.00 9.97 14.01
CA GLU A 37 -7.43 8.63 14.11
C GLU A 37 -6.37 8.42 13.02
N LYS A 38 -5.59 7.34 13.15
CA LYS A 38 -4.62 6.94 12.11
C LYS A 38 -4.68 5.45 11.83
N ALA A 39 -4.39 5.10 10.59
CA ALA A 39 -4.32 3.71 10.16
C ALA A 39 -3.06 3.02 10.69
N VAL A 40 -3.22 1.76 11.11
CA VAL A 40 -2.14 0.95 11.69
C VAL A 40 -1.99 -0.35 10.90
N PRO A 41 -0.82 -0.64 10.31
CA PRO A 41 -0.59 -1.92 9.65
C PRO A 41 -0.77 -3.09 10.62
N GLY A 42 -1.43 -4.15 10.15
CA GLY A 42 -1.46 -5.44 10.83
C GLY A 42 -0.09 -6.10 10.96
N ALA A 43 0.00 -7.14 11.79
CA ALA A 43 1.23 -7.90 12.01
C ALA A 43 1.77 -8.61 10.75
N ASP A 44 1.01 -8.66 9.68
CA ASP A 44 1.38 -9.24 8.39
C ASP A 44 1.36 -8.22 7.23
N GLU A 45 1.31 -6.94 7.57
CA GLU A 45 1.32 -5.84 6.62
C GLU A 45 2.62 -5.03 6.68
N ASP A 46 2.99 -4.48 5.54
CA ASP A 46 4.02 -3.49 5.32
C ASP A 46 3.73 -2.70 4.02
N ALA A 47 4.58 -1.70 3.70
CA ALA A 47 4.42 -0.89 2.50
C ALA A 47 4.33 -1.70 1.19
N LEU A 48 4.99 -2.85 1.08
CA LEU A 48 4.92 -3.69 -0.11
C LEU A 48 3.58 -4.42 -0.22
N THR A 49 3.04 -4.91 0.89
CA THR A 49 1.71 -5.55 0.90
C THR A 49 0.60 -4.55 0.58
N MET A 50 0.65 -3.35 1.16
CA MET A 50 -0.32 -2.29 0.88
C MET A 50 -0.21 -1.82 -0.58
N ALA A 51 1.02 -1.69 -1.11
CA ALA A 51 1.25 -1.39 -2.51
C ALA A 51 0.59 -2.43 -3.44
N ALA A 52 0.76 -3.72 -3.15
CA ALA A 52 0.11 -4.79 -3.93
C ALA A 52 -1.42 -4.71 -3.84
N ALA A 53 -1.97 -4.44 -2.66
CA ALA A 53 -3.41 -4.29 -2.43
C ALA A 53 -4.02 -3.12 -3.23
N ALA A 54 -3.36 -1.95 -3.23
CA ALA A 54 -3.80 -0.78 -4.00
C ALA A 54 -3.65 -1.02 -5.52
N ALA A 55 -2.55 -1.62 -5.96
CA ALA A 55 -2.29 -1.92 -7.36
C ALA A 55 -3.27 -2.93 -7.97
N LYS A 56 -3.61 -4.00 -7.23
CA LYS A 56 -4.62 -4.96 -7.68
C LYS A 56 -5.99 -4.30 -7.86
N ARG A 57 -6.39 -3.42 -6.94
CA ARG A 57 -7.63 -2.63 -7.05
C ARG A 57 -7.61 -1.73 -8.28
N ALA A 58 -6.51 -1.02 -8.52
CA ALA A 58 -6.38 -0.13 -9.67
C ALA A 58 -6.47 -0.89 -11.01
N LEU A 59 -5.75 -2.01 -11.13
CA LEU A 59 -5.77 -2.87 -12.33
C LEU A 59 -7.16 -3.48 -12.56
N ALA A 60 -7.77 -4.06 -11.51
CA ALA A 60 -9.11 -4.65 -11.61
C ALA A 60 -10.17 -3.60 -11.99
N THR A 61 -10.05 -2.38 -11.47
CA THR A 61 -10.95 -1.26 -11.77
C THR A 61 -10.78 -0.73 -13.19
N ASP A 62 -9.55 -0.72 -13.71
CA ASP A 62 -9.25 -0.42 -15.11
C ASP A 62 -9.73 -1.52 -16.08
N GLY A 63 -9.90 -2.75 -15.57
CA GLY A 63 -10.17 -3.94 -16.38
C GLY A 63 -8.93 -4.49 -17.10
N SER A 64 -7.74 -4.18 -16.56
CA SER A 64 -6.45 -4.60 -17.11
C SER A 64 -5.72 -5.59 -16.21
N ASP A 65 -4.85 -6.38 -16.81
CA ASP A 65 -4.01 -7.37 -16.14
C ASP A 65 -2.58 -6.87 -15.99
N GLY A 66 -1.84 -7.46 -15.04
CA GLY A 66 -0.47 -7.04 -14.77
C GLY A 66 0.50 -7.30 -15.93
N ASP A 67 0.21 -8.25 -16.83
CA ASP A 67 1.04 -8.56 -18.00
C ASP A 67 1.01 -7.44 -19.07
N GLU A 68 0.03 -6.55 -19.01
CA GLU A 68 -0.08 -5.34 -19.85
C GLU A 68 0.81 -4.18 -19.34
N VAL A 69 1.33 -4.26 -18.11
CA VAL A 69 2.16 -3.22 -17.52
C VAL A 69 3.57 -3.26 -18.11
N SER A 70 3.91 -2.27 -18.93
CA SER A 70 5.25 -2.08 -19.49
C SER A 70 6.16 -1.26 -18.57
N HIS A 71 5.58 -0.44 -17.67
CA HIS A 71 6.31 0.43 -16.74
C HIS A 71 5.74 0.33 -15.32
N LEU A 72 6.55 -0.12 -14.35
CA LEU A 72 6.19 -0.18 -12.93
C LEU A 72 7.03 0.80 -12.11
N ALA A 73 6.38 1.78 -11.48
CA ALA A 73 7.01 2.68 -10.52
C ALA A 73 6.49 2.38 -9.11
N PHE A 74 7.41 2.19 -8.16
CA PHE A 74 7.05 2.03 -6.73
C PHE A 74 7.72 3.12 -5.90
N ALA A 75 6.91 3.94 -5.24
CA ALA A 75 7.33 5.02 -4.36
C ALA A 75 7.13 4.65 -2.89
N SER A 76 8.19 4.72 -2.09
CA SER A 76 8.10 4.52 -0.65
C SER A 76 9.26 5.20 0.07
N THR A 77 8.97 5.88 1.16
CA THR A 77 9.97 6.26 2.15
C THR A 77 10.14 5.23 3.23
N THR A 78 9.30 4.21 3.40
CA THR A 78 9.39 3.16 4.43
C THR A 78 9.44 1.75 3.81
N PRO A 79 10.42 1.47 2.93
CA PRO A 79 10.54 0.15 2.33
C PRO A 79 10.82 -0.90 3.42
N PRO A 80 10.23 -2.12 3.34
CA PRO A 80 10.49 -3.19 4.31
C PRO A 80 11.95 -3.66 4.34
N LEU A 81 12.74 -3.32 3.32
CA LEU A 81 14.18 -3.58 3.25
C LEU A 81 14.89 -2.28 2.83
N ALA A 82 15.94 -1.91 3.56
CA ALA A 82 16.74 -0.72 3.25
C ALA A 82 17.53 -0.85 1.94
N GLU A 83 17.93 -2.08 1.59
CA GLU A 83 18.64 -2.41 0.35
C GLU A 83 18.05 -3.68 -0.25
N ALA A 84 17.16 -3.51 -1.23
CA ALA A 84 16.67 -4.55 -2.13
C ALA A 84 15.87 -3.89 -3.25
N ASP A 85 15.83 -4.51 -4.42
CA ASP A 85 14.87 -4.12 -5.45
C ASP A 85 13.48 -4.67 -5.12
N LEU A 86 12.63 -3.85 -4.51
CA LEU A 86 11.27 -4.22 -4.16
C LEU A 86 10.31 -4.27 -5.36
N THR A 87 10.65 -3.60 -6.46
CA THR A 87 9.83 -3.64 -7.69
C THR A 87 9.81 -5.03 -8.30
N SER A 88 10.87 -5.82 -8.09
CA SER A 88 10.92 -7.23 -8.50
C SER A 88 9.85 -8.08 -7.79
N ARG A 89 9.61 -7.82 -6.49
CA ARG A 89 8.61 -8.56 -5.70
C ARG A 89 7.21 -8.06 -5.98
N LEU A 90 7.03 -6.75 -6.07
CA LEU A 90 5.75 -6.13 -6.41
C LEU A 90 5.30 -6.58 -7.80
N GLY A 91 6.18 -6.49 -8.81
CA GLY A 91 5.89 -6.94 -10.16
C GLY A 91 5.53 -8.43 -10.23
N ALA A 92 6.26 -9.29 -9.52
CA ALA A 92 5.91 -10.71 -9.44
C ALA A 92 4.52 -10.96 -8.82
N ALA A 93 4.14 -10.17 -7.81
CA ALA A 93 2.85 -10.26 -7.13
C ALA A 93 1.68 -9.77 -7.98
N LEU A 94 1.97 -8.90 -8.95
CA LEU A 94 0.99 -8.32 -9.87
C LEU A 94 0.96 -9.00 -11.23
N GLY A 95 1.94 -9.86 -11.57
CA GLY A 95 2.02 -10.48 -12.90
C GLY A 95 2.78 -9.65 -13.94
N VAL A 96 3.45 -8.57 -13.52
CA VAL A 96 4.19 -7.67 -14.41
C VAL A 96 5.32 -8.39 -15.15
N PRO A 97 5.44 -8.26 -16.50
CA PRO A 97 6.42 -8.99 -17.29
C PRO A 97 7.85 -8.70 -16.85
N GLU A 98 8.73 -9.70 -16.88
CA GLU A 98 10.14 -9.54 -16.49
C GLU A 98 10.87 -8.45 -17.29
N THR A 99 10.42 -8.17 -18.52
CA THR A 99 10.95 -7.15 -19.43
C THR A 99 10.47 -5.73 -19.15
N ALA A 100 9.48 -5.53 -18.27
CA ALA A 100 8.95 -4.21 -17.94
C ALA A 100 10.04 -3.31 -17.33
N THR A 101 9.98 -2.02 -17.66
CA THR A 101 10.77 -0.98 -17.01
C THR A 101 10.33 -0.88 -15.54
N ARG A 102 11.29 -0.91 -14.61
CA ARG A 102 11.00 -0.80 -13.18
C ARG A 102 11.78 0.33 -12.53
N ARG A 103 11.09 1.14 -11.73
CA ARG A 103 11.69 2.28 -11.01
C ARG A 103 11.24 2.26 -9.55
N PHE A 104 12.19 2.42 -8.64
CA PHE A 104 11.90 2.69 -7.24
C PHE A 104 12.19 4.15 -6.93
N HIS A 105 11.21 4.84 -6.35
CA HIS A 105 11.32 6.22 -5.89
C HIS A 105 11.34 6.22 -4.35
N GLY A 106 12.38 6.77 -3.74
CA GLY A 106 12.50 6.75 -2.29
C GLY A 106 13.32 7.89 -1.74
N GLY A 107 13.55 7.87 -0.43
CA GLY A 107 14.37 8.88 0.26
C GLY A 107 13.68 10.23 0.48
N SER A 108 12.47 10.44 -0.05
CA SER A 108 11.71 11.67 0.13
C SER A 108 10.21 11.43 0.04
N THR A 109 9.41 12.16 0.82
CA THR A 109 7.94 12.06 0.79
C THR A 109 7.32 12.61 -0.49
N ARG A 110 8.06 13.37 -1.31
CA ARG A 110 7.63 13.70 -2.69
C ARG A 110 7.85 12.55 -3.68
N ALA A 111 8.39 11.41 -3.25
CA ALA A 111 8.63 10.27 -4.15
C ALA A 111 7.37 9.79 -4.89
N GLY A 112 6.19 9.89 -4.28
CA GLY A 112 4.92 9.54 -4.94
C GLY A 112 4.56 10.48 -6.09
N THR A 113 4.67 11.79 -5.89
CA THR A 113 4.42 12.79 -6.94
C THR A 113 5.48 12.77 -8.02
N SER A 114 6.75 12.60 -7.66
CA SER A 114 7.83 12.46 -8.64
C SER A 114 7.66 11.19 -9.49
N ALA A 115 7.21 10.08 -8.90
CA ALA A 115 6.91 8.85 -9.65
C ALA A 115 5.74 9.03 -10.64
N LEU A 116 4.71 9.79 -10.24
CA LEU A 116 3.59 10.12 -11.12
C LEU A 116 4.04 11.00 -12.30
N ALA A 117 4.84 12.05 -12.03
CA ALA A 117 5.39 12.92 -13.07
C ALA A 117 6.26 12.16 -14.09
N ASP A 118 7.13 11.27 -13.60
CA ASP A 118 7.97 10.43 -14.47
C ASP A 118 7.14 9.47 -15.33
N ALA A 119 6.03 8.93 -14.80
CA ALA A 119 5.15 8.04 -15.53
C ALA A 119 4.32 8.75 -16.62
N VAL A 120 3.92 10.00 -16.40
CA VAL A 120 3.27 10.83 -17.43
C VAL A 120 4.18 11.03 -18.64
N ALA A 121 5.49 11.17 -18.41
CA ALA A 121 6.49 11.37 -19.45
C ALA A 121 7.09 10.05 -20.01
N ALA A 122 6.71 8.89 -19.46
CA ALA A 122 7.25 7.61 -19.87
C ALA A 122 6.80 7.23 -21.28
N ASP A 123 7.72 6.66 -22.07
CA ASP A 123 7.39 6.03 -23.34
C ASP A 123 6.89 4.61 -23.05
N LEU A 124 5.60 4.36 -23.26
CA LEU A 124 4.95 3.10 -22.89
C LEU A 124 4.84 2.11 -24.05
N ASP A 125 5.23 2.50 -25.27
CA ASP A 125 4.83 1.84 -26.50
C ASP A 125 3.29 1.65 -26.52
N ASP A 126 2.82 0.39 -26.57
CA ASP A 126 1.41 0.00 -26.49
C ASP A 126 0.98 -0.49 -25.08
N GLY A 127 1.85 -0.35 -24.06
CA GLY A 127 1.61 -0.87 -22.71
C GLY A 127 1.11 0.17 -21.70
N LEU A 128 1.04 -0.24 -20.43
CA LEU A 128 0.59 0.59 -19.31
C LEU A 128 1.71 1.00 -18.36
N ALA A 129 1.57 2.18 -17.76
CA ALA A 129 2.31 2.55 -16.57
C ALA A 129 1.46 2.29 -15.31
N LEU A 130 2.06 1.61 -14.33
CA LEU A 130 1.49 1.43 -13.01
C LEU A 130 2.36 2.15 -11.97
N VAL A 131 1.83 3.24 -11.41
CA VAL A 131 2.50 4.03 -10.37
C VAL A 131 1.89 3.68 -9.04
N VAL A 132 2.70 3.19 -8.10
CA VAL A 132 2.23 2.80 -6.77
C VAL A 132 3.01 3.59 -5.72
N ALA A 133 2.32 4.25 -4.79
CA ALA A 133 2.93 4.88 -3.62
C ALA A 133 2.37 4.23 -2.36
N ALA A 134 3.25 3.78 -1.45
CA ALA A 134 2.83 3.16 -0.20
C ALA A 134 3.82 3.46 0.91
N ASP A 135 3.31 3.83 2.09
CA ASP A 135 4.15 4.15 3.24
C ASP A 135 3.42 3.89 4.57
N CYS A 136 4.22 3.62 5.60
CA CYS A 136 3.80 3.45 6.98
C CYS A 136 4.91 3.96 7.91
N PRO A 137 5.10 5.29 8.04
CA PRO A 137 6.15 5.85 8.89
C PRO A 137 5.99 5.44 10.36
N LYS A 138 7.06 5.65 11.13
CA LYS A 138 7.08 5.48 12.58
C LYS A 138 7.88 6.60 13.18
N GLY A 139 7.46 7.12 14.34
CA GLY A 139 8.25 8.03 15.17
C GLY A 139 8.65 7.34 16.49
N HIS A 140 9.15 8.13 17.44
CA HIS A 140 9.30 7.70 18.82
C HIS A 140 7.94 7.76 19.54
N LEU A 141 7.68 6.78 20.42
CA LEU A 141 6.34 6.52 20.98
C LEU A 141 5.61 7.71 21.62
N ASP A 142 6.33 8.70 22.14
CA ASP A 142 5.80 9.90 22.80
C ASP A 142 6.24 11.17 22.04
N ASP A 143 6.16 11.14 20.70
CA ASP A 143 6.45 12.30 19.86
C ASP A 143 5.33 12.59 18.84
N ALA A 144 5.35 13.81 18.29
CA ALA A 144 4.37 14.25 17.31
C ALA A 144 4.43 13.46 15.99
N VAL A 145 5.61 12.95 15.62
CA VAL A 145 5.79 12.19 14.38
C VAL A 145 5.07 10.86 14.49
N ASP A 146 5.17 10.18 15.62
CA ASP A 146 4.53 8.90 15.88
C ASP A 146 3.02 9.02 16.06
N HIS A 147 2.60 10.06 16.80
CA HIS A 147 1.19 10.40 16.96
C HIS A 147 0.53 10.68 15.61
N ALA A 148 1.27 11.24 14.63
CA ALA A 148 0.80 11.43 13.27
C ALA A 148 0.97 10.19 12.38
N ALA A 149 1.96 9.34 12.64
CA ALA A 149 2.40 8.27 11.74
C ALA A 149 1.28 7.26 11.43
N GLY A 150 0.78 7.34 10.21
CA GLY A 150 -0.28 6.52 9.66
C GLY A 150 0.23 5.44 8.73
N ALA A 151 -0.66 4.91 7.89
CA ALA A 151 -0.32 3.98 6.83
C ALA A 151 -1.33 4.01 5.68
N GLY A 152 -0.85 3.83 4.47
CA GLY A 152 -1.72 3.73 3.30
C GLY A 152 -0.95 3.55 2.00
N ALA A 153 -1.69 3.18 0.96
CA ALA A 153 -1.18 3.01 -0.38
C ALA A 153 -2.20 3.47 -1.43
N VAL A 154 -1.68 3.89 -2.57
CA VAL A 154 -2.45 4.25 -3.76
C VAL A 154 -1.71 3.79 -5.00
N ALA A 155 -2.46 3.41 -6.03
CA ALA A 155 -1.95 3.05 -7.33
C ALA A 155 -2.75 3.75 -8.44
N PHE A 156 -2.05 4.20 -9.48
CA PHE A 156 -2.62 4.78 -10.69
C PHE A 156 -2.22 3.96 -11.90
N VAL A 157 -3.19 3.65 -12.74
CA VAL A 157 -2.96 3.10 -14.08
C VAL A 157 -2.94 4.26 -15.07
N LEU A 158 -1.87 4.36 -15.87
CA LEU A 158 -1.70 5.40 -16.88
C LEU A 158 -1.52 4.78 -18.27
N GLY A 159 -2.07 5.45 -19.29
CA GLY A 159 -1.95 5.07 -20.70
C GLY A 159 -2.40 6.19 -21.64
N GLY A 160 -2.59 5.87 -22.93
CA GLY A 160 -2.98 6.86 -23.95
C GLY A 160 -4.42 7.39 -23.83
N ASP A 161 -5.32 6.62 -23.22
CA ASP A 161 -6.78 6.85 -23.22
C ASP A 161 -7.34 7.05 -21.79
N GLY A 162 -6.69 7.87 -20.97
CA GLY A 162 -7.12 8.16 -19.59
C GLY A 162 -8.01 9.40 -19.48
N ALA A 163 -8.92 9.39 -18.49
CA ALA A 163 -9.88 10.48 -18.23
C ALA A 163 -9.29 11.67 -17.46
N ALA A 164 -8.08 11.55 -16.88
CA ALA A 164 -7.40 12.67 -16.24
C ALA A 164 -5.97 12.85 -16.74
N THR A 165 -5.57 14.09 -16.98
CA THR A 165 -4.26 14.47 -17.54
C THR A 165 -3.48 15.33 -16.57
N VAL A 166 -2.16 15.15 -16.52
CA VAL A 166 -1.29 16.15 -15.89
C VAL A 166 -1.01 17.25 -16.92
N ALA A 167 -1.68 18.38 -16.78
CA ALA A 167 -1.64 19.50 -17.71
C ALA A 167 -0.36 20.34 -17.57
N ASP A 168 0.17 20.42 -16.36
CA ASP A 168 1.40 21.15 -16.04
C ASP A 168 2.11 20.52 -14.84
N SER A 169 3.42 20.70 -14.76
CA SER A 169 4.24 20.20 -13.66
C SER A 169 5.49 21.05 -13.44
N ALA A 170 5.81 21.35 -12.19
CA ALA A 170 7.01 22.08 -11.81
C ALA A 170 7.65 21.52 -10.54
N GLU A 171 8.95 21.76 -10.40
CA GLU A 171 9.73 21.41 -9.22
C GLU A 171 10.39 22.66 -8.63
N TYR A 172 10.44 22.71 -7.30
CA TYR A 172 11.27 23.67 -6.58
C TYR A 172 12.03 23.00 -5.44
N ALA A 173 13.30 23.31 -5.29
CA ALA A 173 14.13 22.76 -4.21
C ALA A 173 15.09 23.79 -3.62
N THR A 174 15.11 23.86 -2.30
CA THR A 174 15.98 24.74 -1.51
C THR A 174 16.34 24.01 -0.21
N PRO A 175 17.62 23.89 0.19
CA PRO A 175 17.96 23.05 1.33
C PRO A 175 17.45 23.58 2.68
N TYR A 176 16.59 22.81 3.36
CA TYR A 176 16.21 23.01 4.76
C TYR A 176 16.46 21.76 5.62
N PRO A 177 17.70 21.53 6.09
CA PRO A 177 18.04 20.37 6.91
C PRO A 177 17.28 20.35 8.25
N GLY A 178 16.85 19.16 8.68
CA GLY A 178 16.27 18.95 10.01
C GLY A 178 14.74 19.12 10.11
N THR A 179 14.07 19.49 9.01
CA THR A 179 12.59 19.62 8.94
C THR A 179 11.86 18.29 9.12
N ARG A 180 12.40 17.25 8.49
CA ARG A 180 12.00 15.84 8.61
C ARG A 180 13.12 14.98 8.04
N PHE A 181 13.52 13.91 8.73
CA PHE A 181 14.53 12.99 8.24
C PHE A 181 14.42 11.62 8.89
N ARG A 182 15.06 10.62 8.28
CA ARG A 182 15.28 9.32 8.90
C ARG A 182 16.70 8.89 8.62
N GLN A 183 17.45 8.55 9.67
CA GLN A 183 18.84 8.15 9.52
C GLN A 183 18.96 6.76 8.87
N ALA A 184 20.10 6.48 8.24
CA ALA A 184 20.38 5.15 7.72
C ALA A 184 20.43 4.14 8.88
N GLY A 185 19.75 3.00 8.73
CA GLY A 185 19.73 1.93 9.73
C GLY A 185 18.68 2.08 10.84
N THR A 186 17.88 3.15 10.83
CA THR A 186 16.72 3.31 11.73
C THR A 186 15.41 3.27 10.95
N ASP A 187 14.34 2.79 11.62
CA ASP A 187 12.97 2.83 11.13
C ASP A 187 12.19 4.06 11.66
N ARG A 188 12.83 4.92 12.46
CA ARG A 188 12.23 6.10 13.10
C ARG A 188 12.48 7.37 12.31
N THR A 189 11.38 8.02 11.96
CA THR A 189 11.36 9.35 11.36
C THR A 189 11.42 10.39 12.48
N GLU A 190 12.21 11.43 12.26
CA GLU A 190 12.52 12.46 13.24
C GLU A 190 12.35 13.86 12.60
N GLY A 191 12.22 14.87 13.45
CA GLY A 191 12.31 16.29 13.11
C GLY A 191 12.97 17.05 14.26
N LEU A 192 13.58 18.19 13.99
CA LEU A 192 14.17 19.04 15.04
C LEU A 192 13.14 19.97 15.70
N ASP A 193 11.90 19.97 15.21
CA ASP A 193 10.75 20.72 15.73
C ASP A 193 10.99 22.23 15.91
N VAL A 194 11.80 22.82 15.03
CA VAL A 194 12.04 24.26 15.01
C VAL A 194 10.88 24.94 14.28
N THR A 195 9.77 25.15 15.00
CA THR A 195 8.47 25.53 14.43
C THR A 195 8.52 26.64 13.37
N THR A 196 9.20 27.76 13.64
CA THR A 196 9.29 28.88 12.67
C THR A 196 10.08 28.48 11.42
N TYR A 197 11.15 27.70 11.60
CA TYR A 197 11.97 27.19 10.51
C TYR A 197 11.18 26.23 9.62
N ASP A 198 10.48 25.26 10.21
CA ASP A 198 9.67 24.29 9.47
C ASP A 198 8.54 24.96 8.69
N ARG A 199 7.92 25.99 9.27
CA ARG A 199 6.86 26.78 8.60
C ARG A 199 7.41 27.57 7.41
N THR A 200 8.56 28.21 7.56
CA THR A 200 9.21 28.93 6.46
C THR A 200 9.60 27.96 5.36
N ALA A 201 10.24 26.84 5.71
CA ALA A 201 10.63 25.80 4.77
C ALA A 201 9.44 25.29 3.96
N PHE A 202 8.37 24.87 4.64
CA PHE A 202 7.16 24.33 4.02
C PHE A 202 6.49 25.36 3.10
N ARG A 203 6.35 26.62 3.56
CA ARG A 203 5.74 27.68 2.74
C ARG A 203 6.58 27.97 1.51
N GLU A 204 7.89 28.16 1.66
CA GLU A 204 8.80 28.53 0.56
C GLU A 204 8.82 27.48 -0.54
N VAL A 205 8.94 26.19 -0.20
CA VAL A 205 9.00 25.14 -1.23
C VAL A 205 7.67 24.96 -1.95
N VAL A 206 6.56 25.04 -1.21
CA VAL A 206 5.22 24.91 -1.79
C VAL A 206 4.95 26.07 -2.75
N THR A 207 5.13 27.32 -2.30
CA THR A 207 4.91 28.47 -3.18
C THR A 207 5.91 28.49 -4.33
N GLY A 208 7.18 28.13 -4.09
CA GLY A 208 8.20 28.08 -5.13
C GLY A 208 7.88 27.06 -6.23
N ALA A 209 7.30 25.91 -5.90
CA ALA A 209 6.88 24.92 -6.89
C ALA A 209 5.64 25.37 -7.67
N VAL A 210 4.66 25.98 -6.99
CA VAL A 210 3.43 26.48 -7.63
C VAL A 210 3.70 27.71 -8.50
N ASP A 211 4.53 28.65 -8.04
CA ASP A 211 4.94 29.84 -8.81
C ASP A 211 5.78 29.48 -10.05
N ALA A 212 6.32 28.26 -10.10
CA ALA A 212 7.12 27.76 -11.22
C ALA A 212 6.30 27.02 -12.29
N LEU A 213 4.98 26.83 -12.07
CA LEU A 213 4.06 26.36 -13.10
C LEU A 213 3.94 27.41 -14.22
N ASP A 214 3.77 26.95 -15.45
CA ASP A 214 3.55 27.81 -16.61
C ASP A 214 2.10 28.35 -16.65
N ALA A 215 1.15 27.58 -16.09
CA ALA A 215 -0.26 27.96 -15.96
C ALA A 215 -0.62 28.35 -14.51
N ASP A 216 -1.56 29.30 -14.38
CA ASP A 216 -2.23 29.56 -13.11
C ASP A 216 -3.35 28.52 -12.92
N PRO A 217 -3.25 27.60 -11.94
CA PRO A 217 -4.08 26.40 -11.93
C PRO A 217 -5.54 26.62 -11.53
N GLU A 218 -5.89 27.73 -10.87
CA GLU A 218 -7.24 28.01 -10.32
C GLU A 218 -7.98 26.74 -9.80
N PRO A 219 -7.39 25.97 -8.86
CA PRO A 219 -7.83 24.60 -8.60
C PRO A 219 -9.10 24.53 -7.73
N ASP A 220 -9.96 23.56 -8.02
CA ASP A 220 -11.15 23.23 -7.22
C ASP A 220 -10.78 22.48 -5.93
N ALA A 221 -9.74 21.64 -5.99
CA ALA A 221 -9.19 20.94 -4.83
C ALA A 221 -7.66 20.99 -4.79
N VAL A 222 -7.09 20.85 -3.59
CA VAL A 222 -5.64 20.83 -3.38
C VAL A 222 -5.23 19.57 -2.61
N ALA A 223 -4.57 18.65 -3.31
CA ALA A 223 -3.99 17.43 -2.79
C ALA A 223 -2.54 17.65 -2.35
N ILE A 224 -2.31 18.01 -1.09
CA ILE A 224 -0.99 18.40 -0.58
C ILE A 224 -0.44 17.43 0.46
N GLN A 225 0.89 17.22 0.46
CA GLN A 225 1.59 16.42 1.46
C GLN A 225 1.24 16.87 2.89
N ALA A 226 0.75 15.93 3.69
CA ALA A 226 0.25 16.18 5.03
C ALA A 226 0.99 15.34 6.07
N ALA A 227 2.08 15.88 6.63
CA ALA A 227 2.81 15.24 7.73
C ALA A 227 2.10 15.38 9.09
N ASP A 228 1.12 16.28 9.21
CA ASP A 228 0.20 16.41 10.34
C ASP A 228 -1.11 17.08 9.88
N GLY A 229 -2.15 17.04 10.71
CA GLY A 229 -3.48 17.58 10.39
C GLY A 229 -3.59 19.11 10.37
N LYS A 230 -2.50 19.85 10.61
CA LYS A 230 -2.50 21.34 10.60
C LYS A 230 -1.66 21.94 9.47
N ARG A 231 -0.56 21.29 9.08
CA ARG A 231 0.42 21.79 8.10
C ARG A 231 -0.21 22.13 6.74
N PRO A 232 -1.03 21.25 6.11
CA PRO A 232 -1.66 21.51 4.81
C PRO A 232 -2.34 22.89 4.72
N TYR A 233 -3.10 23.24 5.76
CA TYR A 233 -3.91 24.47 5.79
C TYR A 233 -3.10 25.76 5.96
N ARG A 234 -1.81 25.68 6.29
CA ARG A 234 -0.97 26.88 6.52
C ARG A 234 -0.60 27.60 5.23
N VAL A 235 -0.75 26.95 4.08
CA VAL A 235 -0.40 27.49 2.77
C VAL A 235 -1.62 27.85 1.92
N ALA A 236 -2.85 27.52 2.35
CA ALA A 236 -4.08 27.79 1.59
C ALA A 236 -4.15 29.24 1.08
N GLY A 237 -4.01 30.22 1.98
CA GLY A 237 -4.03 31.64 1.59
C GLY A 237 -2.82 32.11 0.77
N ALA A 238 -1.69 31.37 0.78
CA ALA A 238 -0.57 31.64 -0.12
C ALA A 238 -0.79 31.05 -1.52
N LEU A 239 -1.59 29.98 -1.61
CA LEU A 239 -2.02 29.34 -2.86
C LEU A 239 -3.29 29.98 -3.45
N GLY A 240 -3.88 30.96 -2.76
CA GLY A 240 -5.11 31.63 -3.22
C GLY A 240 -6.39 30.80 -3.07
N VAL A 241 -6.36 29.70 -2.30
CA VAL A 241 -7.50 28.78 -2.11
C VAL A 241 -8.07 28.85 -0.70
N ASP A 242 -9.32 28.42 -0.56
CA ASP A 242 -9.95 28.20 0.75
C ASP A 242 -9.47 26.90 1.40
N ASN A 243 -9.52 26.83 2.74
CA ASN A 243 -9.18 25.60 3.47
C ASN A 243 -10.09 24.41 3.07
N ALA A 244 -11.31 24.68 2.59
CA ALA A 244 -12.24 23.65 2.14
C ALA A 244 -11.68 22.84 0.96
N ALA A 245 -11.05 23.50 -0.01
CA ALA A 245 -10.42 22.85 -1.17
C ALA A 245 -9.34 21.83 -0.79
N ILE A 246 -8.68 22.02 0.36
CA ILE A 246 -7.74 21.03 0.93
C ILE A 246 -8.49 19.98 1.75
N TYR A 247 -9.41 20.43 2.62
CA TYR A 247 -10.07 19.56 3.61
C TYR A 247 -10.91 18.46 2.95
N GLU A 248 -11.61 18.76 1.88
CA GLU A 248 -12.54 17.82 1.21
C GLU A 248 -11.85 16.57 0.65
N VAL A 249 -10.58 16.68 0.28
CA VAL A 249 -9.81 15.58 -0.33
C VAL A 249 -8.70 15.05 0.57
N ALA A 250 -8.36 15.76 1.65
CA ALA A 250 -7.31 15.34 2.57
C ALA A 250 -7.66 14.00 3.24
N THR A 251 -6.67 13.14 3.40
CA THR A 251 -6.80 11.84 4.08
C THR A 251 -6.17 11.80 5.47
N VAL A 252 -5.39 12.83 5.82
CA VAL A 252 -4.55 12.85 7.04
C VAL A 252 -5.37 12.80 8.33
N GLN A 253 -6.62 13.27 8.30
CA GLN A 253 -7.52 13.31 9.46
C GLN A 253 -7.85 11.90 9.97
N GLU A 254 -7.96 10.93 9.03
CA GLU A 254 -8.47 9.58 9.28
C GLU A 254 -7.38 8.51 9.11
N LEU A 255 -6.38 8.79 8.25
CA LEU A 255 -5.30 7.84 7.96
C LEU A 255 -4.01 8.20 8.66
N GLY A 256 -3.84 9.46 9.07
CA GLY A 256 -2.57 10.01 9.54
C GLY A 256 -1.58 10.31 8.40
N ASP A 257 -0.31 10.48 8.75
CA ASP A 257 0.79 10.69 7.82
C ASP A 257 1.12 9.39 7.09
N THR A 258 0.74 9.33 5.81
CA THR A 258 0.99 8.21 4.90
C THR A 258 2.24 8.42 4.03
N GLY A 259 3.17 9.29 4.44
CA GLY A 259 4.47 9.46 3.78
C GLY A 259 4.35 9.79 2.30
N ALA A 260 5.03 9.04 1.43
CA ALA A 260 5.02 9.20 -0.02
C ALA A 260 3.64 9.03 -0.67
N ALA A 261 2.69 8.37 0.02
CA ALA A 261 1.34 8.19 -0.48
C ALA A 261 0.40 9.37 -0.14
N SER A 262 0.82 10.35 0.67
CA SER A 262 -0.07 11.38 1.24
C SER A 262 -0.76 12.27 0.21
N ALA A 263 0.00 13.03 -0.59
CA ALA A 263 -0.57 13.83 -1.68
C ALA A 263 -1.26 12.93 -2.75
N PRO A 264 -0.65 11.81 -3.19
CA PRO A 264 -1.31 10.86 -4.09
C PRO A 264 -2.66 10.31 -3.61
N LEU A 265 -2.82 9.99 -2.33
CA LEU A 265 -4.10 9.52 -1.77
C LEU A 265 -5.17 10.62 -1.79
N SER A 266 -4.77 11.86 -1.56
CA SER A 266 -5.69 13.00 -1.65
C SER A 266 -6.10 13.26 -3.11
N LEU A 267 -5.18 13.08 -4.07
CA LEU A 267 -5.52 13.09 -5.50
C LEU A 267 -6.50 11.97 -5.84
N ALA A 268 -6.31 10.76 -5.31
CA ALA A 268 -7.25 9.65 -5.52
C ALA A 268 -8.68 9.98 -5.06
N ARG A 269 -8.82 10.64 -3.88
CA ARG A 269 -10.12 11.15 -3.41
C ARG A 269 -10.70 12.20 -4.36
N ALA A 270 -9.88 13.13 -4.84
CA ALA A 270 -10.33 14.16 -5.78
C ALA A 270 -10.84 13.57 -7.10
N LEU A 271 -10.11 12.61 -7.67
CA LEU A 271 -10.49 11.90 -8.90
C LEU A 271 -11.79 11.09 -8.71
N ALA A 272 -11.91 10.35 -7.61
CA ALA A 272 -13.11 9.59 -7.29
C ALA A 272 -14.33 10.48 -7.03
N ALA A 273 -14.12 11.71 -6.56
CA ALA A 273 -15.16 12.72 -6.37
C ALA A 273 -15.49 13.48 -7.66
N GLY A 274 -14.79 13.22 -8.77
CA GLY A 274 -15.00 13.90 -10.05
C GLY A 274 -14.53 15.36 -10.06
N VAL A 275 -13.59 15.74 -9.20
CA VAL A 275 -13.06 17.11 -9.16
C VAL A 275 -12.37 17.44 -10.50
N GLU A 276 -12.83 18.49 -11.16
CA GLU A 276 -12.34 18.92 -12.50
C GLU A 276 -10.86 19.30 -12.46
N THR A 277 -10.46 20.22 -11.57
CA THR A 277 -9.06 20.66 -11.48
C THR A 277 -8.49 20.45 -10.08
N THR A 278 -7.46 19.62 -9.98
CA THR A 278 -6.75 19.34 -8.72
C THR A 278 -5.30 19.80 -8.78
N LEU A 279 -4.90 20.68 -7.87
CA LEU A 279 -3.49 21.01 -7.65
C LEU A 279 -2.89 19.99 -6.67
N VAL A 280 -1.92 19.21 -7.15
CA VAL A 280 -1.22 18.20 -6.34
C VAL A 280 0.14 18.74 -5.94
N VAL A 281 0.44 18.77 -4.63
CA VAL A 281 1.71 19.28 -4.11
C VAL A 281 2.39 18.24 -3.24
N GLY A 282 3.42 17.60 -3.77
CA GLY A 282 4.29 16.71 -2.99
C GLY A 282 5.37 17.51 -2.30
N VAL A 283 5.57 17.31 -1.00
CA VAL A 283 6.63 17.99 -0.23
C VAL A 283 7.58 16.95 0.35
N GLY A 284 8.87 17.11 0.07
CA GLY A 284 9.94 16.23 0.49
C GLY A 284 10.65 16.68 1.77
N SER A 285 11.11 15.70 2.54
CA SER A 285 12.10 15.87 3.61
C SER A 285 13.32 16.66 3.12
N GLY A 286 13.75 17.69 3.84
CA GLY A 286 14.92 18.51 3.44
C GLY A 286 14.62 19.65 2.45
N ALA A 287 13.35 19.89 2.14
CA ALA A 287 12.79 21.03 1.38
C ALA A 287 12.94 20.99 -0.16
N GLY A 288 12.42 19.94 -0.77
CA GLY A 288 11.98 19.98 -2.17
C GLY A 288 10.47 19.82 -2.28
N ALA A 289 9.85 20.36 -3.33
CA ALA A 289 8.45 20.15 -3.64
C ALA A 289 8.22 19.93 -5.14
N ASP A 290 7.21 19.13 -5.45
CA ASP A 290 6.61 18.96 -6.77
C ASP A 290 5.25 19.65 -6.76
N ALA A 291 4.88 20.34 -7.85
CA ALA A 291 3.52 20.78 -8.12
C ALA A 291 3.05 20.17 -9.45
N LEU A 292 1.89 19.53 -9.45
CA LEU A 292 1.23 18.97 -10.65
C LEU A 292 -0.18 19.54 -10.76
N VAL A 293 -0.58 19.93 -11.96
CA VAL A 293 -1.96 20.33 -12.25
C VAL A 293 -2.65 19.17 -12.93
N VAL A 294 -3.58 18.52 -12.24
CA VAL A 294 -4.36 17.40 -12.78
C VAL A 294 -5.72 17.91 -13.22
N VAL A 295 -6.05 17.70 -14.50
CA VAL A 295 -7.33 18.06 -15.09
C VAL A 295 -8.09 16.78 -15.44
N HIS A 296 -9.30 16.65 -14.91
CA HIS A 296 -10.23 15.57 -15.13
C HIS A 296 -11.29 16.00 -16.16
N ASP A 297 -11.53 15.16 -17.17
CA ASP A 297 -12.57 15.38 -18.16
C ASP A 297 -13.89 14.73 -17.69
N ASP A 298 -14.93 15.56 -17.53
CA ASP A 298 -16.17 15.26 -16.79
C ASP A 298 -17.16 14.35 -17.55
N GLU A 299 -16.83 13.84 -18.74
CA GLU A 299 -17.73 12.96 -19.51
C GLU A 299 -17.66 11.47 -19.14
N GLU A 300 -16.50 10.95 -18.73
CA GLU A 300 -16.31 9.49 -18.49
C GLU A 300 -15.96 9.12 -17.04
N GLY A 301 -15.38 10.04 -16.26
CA GLY A 301 -14.94 9.74 -14.90
C GLY A 301 -13.64 8.91 -14.86
N VAL A 302 -12.78 9.13 -13.86
CA VAL A 302 -11.69 8.17 -13.56
C VAL A 302 -12.27 7.00 -12.77
N ALA A 303 -12.08 5.77 -13.27
CA ALA A 303 -12.51 4.57 -12.58
C ALA A 303 -11.75 4.43 -11.24
N ALA A 304 -12.46 4.30 -10.12
CA ALA A 304 -11.86 4.37 -8.79
C ALA A 304 -12.38 3.29 -7.83
N ASP A 305 -11.47 2.64 -7.10
CA ASP A 305 -11.76 1.76 -5.96
C ASP A 305 -10.88 2.14 -4.77
N LEU A 306 -11.48 2.77 -3.75
CA LEU A 306 -10.77 3.34 -2.60
C LEU A 306 -11.15 2.62 -1.30
N ALA A 307 -10.41 1.55 -0.96
CA ALA A 307 -10.58 0.84 0.31
C ALA A 307 -9.82 1.56 1.45
N LEU A 308 -10.35 2.72 1.87
CA LEU A 308 -9.72 3.59 2.87
C LEU A 308 -10.38 3.54 4.25
N ASP A 309 -11.55 2.91 4.36
CA ASP A 309 -12.30 2.84 5.60
C ASP A 309 -11.63 1.93 6.64
N GLY A 310 -11.82 2.26 7.92
CA GLY A 310 -11.35 1.46 9.05
C GLY A 310 -12.38 0.40 9.45
N GLY A 311 -11.90 -0.68 10.07
CA GLY A 311 -12.75 -1.77 10.55
C GLY A 311 -12.56 -2.15 12.02
N ALA A 312 -11.48 -1.72 12.67
CA ALA A 312 -11.17 -2.12 14.05
C ALA A 312 -10.33 -1.09 14.82
N ASN A 313 -10.89 -0.55 15.90
CA ASN A 313 -10.18 0.37 16.80
C ASN A 313 -9.30 -0.41 17.79
N LEU A 314 -8.04 0.00 17.89
CA LEU A 314 -7.05 -0.54 18.81
C LEU A 314 -7.00 0.30 20.09
N SER A 315 -6.84 -0.37 21.23
CA SER A 315 -6.26 0.26 22.41
C SER A 315 -4.79 0.62 22.19
N TYR A 316 -4.24 1.54 22.98
CA TYR A 316 -2.83 1.90 22.90
C TYR A 316 -1.89 0.69 23.11
N ALA A 317 -2.26 -0.24 23.99
CA ALA A 317 -1.48 -1.46 24.22
C ALA A 317 -1.48 -2.41 23.01
N GLU A 318 -2.61 -2.56 22.32
CA GLU A 318 -2.70 -3.35 21.08
C GLU A 318 -1.92 -2.68 19.95
N TYR A 319 -1.98 -1.36 19.84
CA TYR A 319 -1.16 -0.58 18.91
C TYR A 319 0.34 -0.83 19.11
N LEU A 320 0.83 -0.80 20.34
CA LEU A 320 2.23 -1.10 20.65
C LEU A 320 2.61 -2.54 20.29
N ARG A 321 1.70 -3.50 20.48
CA ARG A 321 1.92 -4.89 20.06
C ARG A 321 1.98 -5.01 18.55
N GLN A 322 1.05 -4.42 17.80
CA GLN A 322 1.05 -4.46 16.34
C GLN A 322 2.34 -3.90 15.75
N ARG A 323 2.88 -2.85 16.37
CA ARG A 323 4.19 -2.27 15.99
C ARG A 323 5.39 -3.13 16.32
N GLY A 324 5.24 -4.10 17.21
CA GLY A 324 6.34 -4.93 17.71
C GLY A 324 7.07 -4.38 18.94
N GLU A 325 6.62 -3.27 19.53
CA GLU A 325 7.31 -2.56 20.63
C GLU A 325 7.25 -3.33 21.95
N VAL A 326 6.13 -4.02 22.18
CA VAL A 326 5.88 -4.80 23.40
C VAL A 326 5.61 -6.24 23.00
N THR A 327 6.66 -6.90 22.51
CA THR A 327 6.63 -8.31 22.09
C THR A 327 7.69 -9.12 22.84
N SER A 328 7.44 -10.42 23.02
CA SER A 328 8.38 -11.35 23.68
C SER A 328 9.58 -11.74 22.82
N GLY A 329 9.71 -11.18 21.61
CA GLY A 329 10.72 -11.57 20.62
C GLY A 329 10.48 -12.96 20.03
N PRO A 330 11.32 -13.38 19.06
CA PRO A 330 11.24 -14.72 18.48
C PRO A 330 11.62 -15.77 19.54
N PRO A 331 10.89 -16.91 19.61
CA PRO A 331 11.21 -18.00 20.51
C PRO A 331 12.46 -18.76 20.05
N ASP A 332 13.17 -19.38 20.99
CA ASP A 332 14.25 -20.31 20.69
C ASP A 332 13.67 -21.61 20.08
N GLY A 333 13.97 -21.92 18.81
CA GLY A 333 13.52 -23.17 18.19
C GLY A 333 13.70 -23.25 16.68
N GLY A 334 13.74 -24.49 16.15
CA GLY A 334 13.78 -24.76 14.72
C GLY A 334 12.38 -24.93 14.14
N GLY A 335 11.91 -23.94 13.37
CA GLY A 335 10.68 -24.01 12.58
C GLY A 335 10.82 -24.88 11.32
N ALA A 336 9.75 -24.98 10.53
CA ALA A 336 9.83 -25.68 9.25
C ALA A 336 10.75 -24.90 8.29
N TYR A 337 11.91 -25.48 7.97
CA TYR A 337 12.86 -24.82 7.07
C TYR A 337 12.48 -25.03 5.61
N VAL A 338 12.04 -23.97 4.95
CA VAL A 338 11.92 -23.92 3.48
C VAL A 338 13.14 -23.20 2.94
N SER A 339 13.92 -23.86 2.09
CA SER A 339 15.11 -23.21 1.50
C SER A 339 14.73 -22.10 0.52
N VAL A 340 15.55 -21.06 0.41
CA VAL A 340 15.33 -19.93 -0.52
C VAL A 340 15.12 -20.40 -1.97
N PRO A 341 15.87 -21.38 -2.52
CA PRO A 341 15.60 -21.89 -3.88
C PRO A 341 14.24 -22.59 -4.02
N SER A 342 13.79 -23.31 -2.99
CA SER A 342 12.47 -23.93 -2.98
C SER A 342 11.37 -22.86 -2.90
N TRP A 343 11.57 -21.82 -2.08
CA TRP A 343 10.67 -20.67 -2.02
C TRP A 343 10.56 -19.98 -3.39
N LYS A 344 11.71 -19.70 -4.04
CA LYS A 344 11.78 -19.08 -5.37
C LYS A 344 10.94 -19.84 -6.40
N ARG A 345 11.05 -21.18 -6.46
CA ARG A 345 10.25 -22.01 -7.38
C ARG A 345 8.76 -21.94 -7.11
N SER A 346 8.36 -21.58 -5.89
CA SER A 346 6.96 -21.46 -5.50
C SER A 346 6.39 -20.04 -5.53
N ILE A 347 7.15 -19.06 -6.02
CA ILE A 347 6.67 -17.66 -6.10
C ILE A 347 5.33 -17.55 -6.86
N PRO A 348 5.17 -18.13 -8.07
CA PRO A 348 3.91 -17.98 -8.81
C PRO A 348 2.68 -18.46 -8.02
N GLN A 349 2.78 -19.63 -7.39
CA GLN A 349 1.70 -20.20 -6.58
C GLN A 349 1.42 -19.37 -5.32
N ARG A 350 2.46 -18.85 -4.68
CA ARG A 350 2.31 -18.09 -3.44
C ARG A 350 1.80 -16.68 -3.68
N TYR A 351 2.19 -16.05 -4.78
CA TYR A 351 1.97 -14.63 -5.03
C TYR A 351 0.68 -14.39 -5.82
N ARG A 352 0.40 -15.26 -6.79
CA ARG A 352 -0.72 -15.14 -7.71
C ARG A 352 -1.64 -16.36 -7.71
N LEU A 353 -1.46 -17.30 -6.77
CA LEU A 353 -2.28 -18.51 -6.70
C LEU A 353 -2.25 -19.35 -7.99
N GLU A 354 -1.13 -19.33 -8.72
CA GLU A 354 -0.96 -20.16 -9.91
C GLU A 354 -1.08 -21.67 -9.56
N ALA A 355 -2.14 -22.29 -10.04
CA ALA A 355 -2.41 -23.72 -9.94
C ALA A 355 -2.00 -24.44 -11.23
N GLY A 356 -2.19 -25.76 -11.24
CA GLY A 356 -1.92 -26.60 -12.39
C GLY A 356 -3.16 -27.34 -12.87
N ARG A 357 -3.63 -27.05 -14.09
CA ARG A 357 -4.71 -27.82 -14.73
C ARG A 357 -4.12 -29.10 -15.33
N CYS A 358 -4.64 -30.25 -14.92
CA CYS A 358 -4.15 -31.55 -15.38
C CYS A 358 -4.47 -31.79 -16.86
N LEU A 359 -3.44 -32.12 -17.65
CA LEU A 359 -3.59 -32.38 -19.09
C LEU A 359 -4.44 -33.63 -19.43
N SER A 360 -4.67 -34.52 -18.46
CA SER A 360 -5.41 -35.78 -18.65
C SER A 360 -6.88 -35.72 -18.24
N CYS A 361 -7.23 -34.87 -17.27
CA CYS A 361 -8.56 -34.87 -16.66
C CYS A 361 -9.08 -33.49 -16.24
N ASP A 362 -8.36 -32.42 -16.60
CA ASP A 362 -8.71 -31.02 -16.35
C ASP A 362 -8.84 -30.60 -14.87
N ALA A 363 -8.63 -31.52 -13.92
CA ALA A 363 -8.64 -31.21 -12.50
C ALA A 363 -7.51 -30.23 -12.14
N LEU A 364 -7.82 -29.29 -11.23
CA LEU A 364 -6.86 -28.35 -10.67
C LEU A 364 -6.00 -29.03 -9.59
N ASN A 365 -4.72 -28.68 -9.54
CA ASN A 365 -3.76 -29.17 -8.56
C ASN A 365 -2.99 -28.00 -7.97
N PHE A 366 -2.83 -27.99 -6.65
CA PHE A 366 -2.12 -26.94 -5.93
C PHE A 366 -1.30 -27.57 -4.78
N PRO A 367 0.04 -27.59 -4.86
CA PRO A 367 0.88 -26.99 -5.90
C PRO A 367 0.81 -27.73 -7.26
N PRO A 368 1.19 -27.07 -8.38
CA PRO A 368 1.20 -27.65 -9.74
C PRO A 368 2.41 -28.60 -9.93
N ALA A 369 2.51 -29.64 -9.11
CA ALA A 369 3.65 -30.55 -9.13
C ALA A 369 3.24 -31.98 -8.79
N GLY A 370 3.93 -32.95 -9.39
CA GLY A 370 3.74 -34.37 -9.10
C GLY A 370 2.66 -35.01 -9.97
N ALA A 371 2.01 -36.04 -9.44
CA ALA A 371 0.88 -36.70 -10.09
C ALA A 371 -0.41 -35.95 -9.76
N CYS A 372 -1.36 -35.92 -10.69
CA CYS A 372 -2.65 -35.29 -10.45
C CYS A 372 -3.38 -35.97 -9.28
N GLU A 373 -3.93 -35.19 -8.35
CA GLU A 373 -4.62 -35.69 -7.16
C GLU A 373 -5.95 -36.41 -7.49
N SER A 374 -6.55 -36.09 -8.64
CA SER A 374 -7.79 -36.71 -9.12
C SER A 374 -7.55 -38.03 -9.89
N CYS A 375 -6.74 -37.99 -10.96
CA CYS A 375 -6.56 -39.15 -11.86
C CYS A 375 -5.27 -39.93 -11.66
N ASN A 376 -4.33 -39.46 -10.81
CA ASN A 376 -2.97 -39.99 -10.63
C ASN A 376 -2.10 -39.98 -11.90
N GLY A 377 -2.52 -39.29 -12.95
CA GLY A 377 -1.77 -39.07 -14.18
C GLY A 377 -0.49 -38.26 -13.94
N ARG A 378 0.53 -38.50 -14.77
CA ARG A 378 1.85 -37.83 -14.70
C ARG A 378 2.23 -37.14 -16.01
N GLU A 379 1.23 -36.85 -16.84
CA GLU A 379 1.40 -36.22 -18.15
C GLU A 379 1.77 -34.74 -18.04
N GLY A 380 1.58 -34.15 -16.84
CA GLY A 380 1.92 -32.78 -16.51
C GLY A 380 0.67 -31.93 -16.24
N THR A 381 0.92 -30.66 -15.92
CA THR A 381 -0.11 -29.64 -15.73
C THR A 381 0.23 -28.40 -16.54
N GLU A 382 -0.78 -27.72 -17.06
CA GLU A 382 -0.62 -26.35 -17.57
C GLU A 382 -0.87 -25.33 -16.44
N PRO A 383 -0.08 -24.25 -16.35
CA PRO A 383 -0.31 -23.20 -15.35
C PRO A 383 -1.65 -22.51 -15.58
N VAL A 384 -2.38 -22.26 -14.49
CA VAL A 384 -3.63 -21.50 -14.51
C VAL A 384 -3.70 -20.62 -13.27
N GLU A 385 -3.97 -19.34 -13.46
CA GLU A 385 -4.15 -18.40 -12.34
C GLU A 385 -5.55 -18.57 -11.75
N LEU A 386 -5.65 -18.69 -10.42
CA LEU A 386 -6.94 -18.78 -9.73
C LEU A 386 -7.45 -17.36 -9.43
N PRO A 387 -8.77 -17.09 -9.50
CA PRO A 387 -9.34 -15.77 -9.23
C PRO A 387 -9.07 -15.24 -7.81
N GLY A 388 -8.69 -16.12 -6.88
CA GLY A 388 -8.45 -15.76 -5.49
C GLY A 388 -9.70 -15.70 -4.61
N THR A 389 -10.87 -15.99 -5.17
CA THR A 389 -12.09 -16.28 -4.40
C THR A 389 -12.12 -17.74 -3.98
N GLY A 390 -12.84 -18.03 -2.89
CA GLY A 390 -13.06 -19.41 -2.47
C GLY A 390 -14.01 -19.54 -1.29
N THR A 391 -14.17 -20.78 -0.83
CA THR A 391 -15.03 -21.13 0.31
C THR A 391 -14.25 -21.89 1.38
N VAL A 392 -14.45 -21.56 2.65
CA VAL A 392 -13.81 -22.25 3.78
C VAL A 392 -14.36 -23.67 3.94
N GLU A 393 -13.48 -24.68 3.87
CA GLU A 393 -13.83 -26.10 4.07
C GLU A 393 -13.55 -26.58 5.50
N ALA A 394 -12.51 -26.03 6.12
CA ALA A 394 -12.13 -26.29 7.50
C ALA A 394 -11.42 -25.07 8.08
N VAL A 395 -11.55 -24.82 9.39
CA VAL A 395 -10.90 -23.69 10.06
C VAL A 395 -10.51 -24.08 11.48
N THR A 396 -9.38 -23.55 11.93
CA THR A 396 -8.91 -23.68 13.32
C THR A 396 -8.20 -22.41 13.76
N THR A 397 -8.29 -22.11 15.06
CA THR A 397 -7.55 -21.02 15.68
C THR A 397 -6.22 -21.53 16.23
N ILE A 398 -5.15 -20.78 15.98
CA ILE A 398 -3.83 -21.01 16.54
C ILE A 398 -3.59 -20.01 17.66
N SER A 399 -3.70 -20.48 18.89
CA SER A 399 -3.48 -19.67 20.10
C SER A 399 -2.03 -19.72 20.59
N GLN A 400 -1.74 -18.92 21.62
CA GLN A 400 -0.43 -18.85 22.27
C GLN A 400 0.16 -20.24 22.58
N GLY A 401 1.39 -20.46 22.12
CA GLY A 401 2.12 -21.73 22.29
C GLY A 401 1.76 -22.81 21.26
N GLY A 402 0.79 -22.57 20.38
CA GLY A 402 0.46 -23.44 19.25
C GLY A 402 1.10 -23.03 17.92
N ALA A 403 1.61 -21.80 17.82
CA ALA A 403 2.22 -21.31 16.58
C ALA A 403 3.59 -21.97 16.31
N PRO A 404 3.84 -22.42 15.07
CA PRO A 404 5.19 -22.77 14.65
C PRO A 404 6.17 -21.60 14.88
N PRO A 405 7.46 -21.88 15.19
CA PRO A 405 8.44 -20.85 15.52
C PRO A 405 8.53 -19.69 14.52
N GLU A 406 8.37 -19.97 13.23
CA GLU A 406 8.37 -18.97 12.16
C GLU A 406 7.23 -17.95 12.24
N PHE A 407 6.11 -18.28 12.90
CA PHE A 407 4.95 -17.41 13.08
C PHE A 407 4.90 -16.75 14.45
N ALA A 408 5.86 -17.03 15.32
CA ALA A 408 5.82 -16.53 16.70
C ALA A 408 5.95 -15.01 16.78
N GLU A 409 6.71 -14.37 15.87
CA GLU A 409 6.75 -12.90 15.78
C GLU A 409 5.37 -12.35 15.44
N GLN A 410 4.69 -12.93 14.43
CA GLN A 410 3.32 -12.53 14.07
C GLN A 410 2.36 -12.72 15.26
N GLN A 411 2.39 -13.89 15.92
CA GLN A 411 1.54 -14.19 17.07
C GLN A 411 1.83 -13.26 18.26
N SER A 412 3.07 -12.81 18.45
CA SER A 412 3.41 -11.84 19.50
C SER A 412 2.82 -10.44 19.26
N LYS A 413 2.59 -10.08 17.98
CA LYS A 413 2.03 -8.79 17.57
C LYS A 413 0.50 -8.80 17.48
N SER A 414 -0.05 -9.82 16.84
CA SER A 414 -1.48 -9.93 16.51
C SER A 414 -2.28 -10.79 17.50
N GLY A 415 -1.63 -11.59 18.34
CA GLY A 415 -2.31 -12.56 19.18
C GLY A 415 -2.66 -13.82 18.41
N ASP A 416 -3.83 -14.38 18.71
CA ASP A 416 -4.35 -15.57 18.04
C ASP A 416 -4.63 -15.29 16.56
N PHE A 417 -4.43 -16.29 15.70
CA PHE A 417 -4.74 -16.18 14.26
C PHE A 417 -5.42 -17.46 13.77
N ALA A 418 -6.26 -17.33 12.75
CA ALA A 418 -6.95 -18.47 12.15
C ALA A 418 -6.17 -19.05 10.96
N VAL A 419 -6.28 -20.37 10.79
CA VAL A 419 -5.79 -21.12 9.63
C VAL A 419 -6.97 -21.91 9.09
N ALA A 420 -7.15 -21.85 7.77
CA ALA A 420 -8.24 -22.53 7.08
C ALA A 420 -7.71 -23.44 5.96
N VAL A 421 -8.51 -24.43 5.60
CA VAL A 421 -8.46 -25.06 4.27
C VAL A 421 -9.56 -24.39 3.46
N VAL A 422 -9.18 -23.80 2.34
CA VAL A 422 -10.10 -23.07 1.44
C VAL A 422 -10.15 -23.79 0.10
N ALA A 423 -11.35 -24.09 -0.37
CA ALA A 423 -11.58 -24.47 -1.75
C ALA A 423 -11.54 -23.19 -2.60
N LEU A 424 -10.41 -22.92 -3.24
CA LEU A 424 -10.25 -21.80 -4.16
C LEU A 424 -10.94 -22.12 -5.49
N ASP A 425 -11.65 -21.14 -6.03
CA ASP A 425 -12.40 -21.29 -7.27
C ASP A 425 -11.47 -21.41 -8.49
N GLY A 426 -11.86 -22.22 -9.47
CA GLY A 426 -11.20 -22.26 -10.78
C GLY A 426 -11.77 -21.22 -11.74
N PRO A 427 -10.97 -20.67 -12.67
CA PRO A 427 -11.46 -19.66 -13.63
C PRO A 427 -12.53 -20.20 -14.58
N ASP A 428 -12.48 -21.49 -14.92
CA ASP A 428 -13.45 -22.19 -15.78
C ASP A 428 -14.37 -23.15 -14.97
N GLY A 429 -14.49 -22.90 -13.66
CA GLY A 429 -15.17 -23.79 -12.72
C GLY A 429 -14.27 -24.86 -12.10
N GLY A 430 -14.84 -25.63 -11.17
CA GLY A 430 -14.08 -26.53 -10.28
C GLY A 430 -13.42 -25.76 -9.13
N SER A 431 -12.68 -26.47 -8.28
CA SER A 431 -11.96 -25.86 -7.16
C SER A 431 -10.74 -26.69 -6.77
N VAL A 432 -9.86 -26.09 -5.96
CA VAL A 432 -8.71 -26.78 -5.35
C VAL A 432 -8.54 -26.33 -3.90
N SER A 433 -8.34 -27.31 -3.01
CA SER A 433 -8.20 -27.07 -1.58
C SER A 433 -6.78 -26.63 -1.21
N VAL A 434 -6.64 -25.50 -0.52
CA VAL A 434 -5.35 -24.93 -0.12
C VAL A 434 -5.36 -24.58 1.37
N PRO A 435 -4.35 -25.00 2.17
CA PRO A 435 -4.17 -24.52 3.52
C PRO A 435 -3.61 -23.09 3.52
N VAL A 436 -4.30 -22.17 4.20
CA VAL A 436 -4.00 -20.74 4.15
C VAL A 436 -4.31 -20.08 5.49
N GLN A 437 -3.58 -19.02 5.84
CA GLN A 437 -3.94 -18.21 7.01
C GLN A 437 -5.11 -17.30 6.69
N VAL A 438 -5.98 -17.10 7.66
CA VAL A 438 -7.03 -16.07 7.62
C VAL A 438 -6.46 -14.78 8.21
N THR A 439 -6.70 -13.65 7.56
CA THR A 439 -6.36 -12.31 8.01
C THR A 439 -7.61 -11.43 8.01
N ASP A 440 -7.49 -10.22 8.54
CA ASP A 440 -8.57 -9.22 8.60
C ASP A 440 -9.90 -9.71 9.20
N ALA A 441 -9.85 -10.70 10.07
CA ALA A 441 -11.00 -11.22 10.81
C ALA A 441 -10.61 -11.55 12.26
N ASP A 442 -11.60 -11.57 13.16
CA ASP A 442 -11.40 -12.22 14.45
C ASP A 442 -11.21 -13.73 14.20
N PRO A 443 -10.19 -14.40 14.77
CA PRO A 443 -9.93 -15.81 14.51
C PRO A 443 -11.11 -16.74 14.82
N GLY A 444 -12.03 -16.33 15.70
CA GLY A 444 -13.24 -17.07 16.05
C GLY A 444 -14.47 -16.72 15.21
N SER A 445 -14.40 -15.71 14.34
CA SER A 445 -15.56 -15.25 13.54
C SER A 445 -15.71 -15.95 12.19
N VAL A 446 -14.69 -16.68 11.73
CA VAL A 446 -14.72 -17.38 10.43
C VAL A 446 -15.16 -18.83 10.62
N GLY A 447 -16.15 -19.25 9.83
CA GLY A 447 -16.76 -20.57 9.84
C GLY A 447 -16.61 -21.32 8.52
N VAL A 448 -16.94 -22.61 8.55
CA VAL A 448 -17.04 -23.45 7.35
C VAL A 448 -18.22 -22.98 6.50
N GLY A 449 -17.98 -22.80 5.20
CA GLY A 449 -18.96 -22.28 4.24
C GLY A 449 -18.87 -20.78 3.99
N ASP A 450 -18.05 -20.04 4.75
CA ASP A 450 -17.84 -18.62 4.52
C ASP A 450 -17.07 -18.39 3.21
N ALA A 451 -17.49 -17.37 2.47
CA ALA A 451 -16.80 -16.90 1.29
C ALA A 451 -15.56 -16.09 1.70
N VAL A 452 -14.48 -16.24 0.96
CA VAL A 452 -13.21 -15.56 1.22
C VAL A 452 -12.53 -15.07 -0.06
N THR A 453 -11.70 -14.05 0.09
CA THR A 453 -10.87 -13.47 -0.98
C THR A 453 -9.40 -13.47 -0.57
N ALA A 454 -8.50 -13.73 -1.51
CA ALA A 454 -7.08 -13.80 -1.27
C ALA A 454 -6.41 -12.43 -1.28
N GLU A 455 -5.55 -12.17 -0.28
CA GLU A 455 -4.82 -10.92 -0.11
C GLU A 455 -3.31 -11.18 0.00
N PHE A 456 -2.51 -10.31 -0.63
CA PHE A 456 -1.06 -10.46 -0.61
C PHE A 456 -0.47 -9.92 0.69
N ARG A 457 0.06 -10.82 1.52
CA ARG A 457 0.51 -10.52 2.90
C ARG A 457 1.93 -11.02 3.16
N ARG A 458 2.51 -10.56 4.26
CA ARG A 458 3.69 -11.19 4.85
C ARG A 458 3.29 -12.53 5.48
N ILE A 459 3.99 -13.60 5.10
CA ILE A 459 3.80 -14.92 5.69
C ILE A 459 4.67 -15.05 6.94
N TYR A 460 5.99 -14.85 6.82
CA TYR A 460 6.93 -14.79 7.96
C TYR A 460 8.30 -14.29 7.49
N THR A 461 9.22 -14.06 8.44
CA THR A 461 10.63 -13.74 8.15
C THR A 461 11.53 -14.86 8.64
N GLN A 462 12.42 -15.35 7.80
CA GLN A 462 13.42 -16.35 8.16
C GLN A 462 14.77 -15.96 7.55
N GLU A 463 15.85 -16.05 8.34
CA GLU A 463 17.22 -15.65 7.90
C GLU A 463 17.30 -14.17 7.44
N GLY A 464 16.46 -13.29 8.00
CA GLY A 464 16.35 -11.89 7.57
C GLY A 464 15.64 -11.69 6.22
N VAL A 465 15.12 -12.76 5.62
CA VAL A 465 14.38 -12.71 4.36
C VAL A 465 12.89 -12.82 4.64
N THR A 466 12.16 -11.71 4.45
CA THR A 466 10.70 -11.71 4.50
C THR A 466 10.12 -12.50 3.33
N ARG A 467 9.22 -13.41 3.66
CA ARG A 467 8.48 -14.28 2.74
C ARG A 467 7.05 -13.77 2.62
N TYR A 468 6.61 -13.53 1.39
CA TYR A 468 5.28 -13.02 1.09
C TYR A 468 4.43 -14.06 0.36
N GLY A 469 3.12 -13.89 0.38
CA GLY A 469 2.19 -14.71 -0.38
C GLY A 469 0.75 -14.43 0.02
N CYS A 470 -0.17 -15.21 -0.51
CA CYS A 470 -1.58 -15.04 -0.23
C CYS A 470 -1.96 -15.57 1.15
N LYS A 471 -2.72 -14.73 1.87
CA LYS A 471 -3.64 -15.13 2.93
C LYS A 471 -5.07 -14.92 2.43
N VAL A 472 -6.08 -15.26 3.22
CA VAL A 472 -7.48 -15.00 2.87
C VAL A 472 -8.15 -14.10 3.90
N THR A 473 -9.04 -13.23 3.44
CA THR A 473 -9.96 -12.44 4.27
C THR A 473 -11.39 -12.89 3.97
N PRO A 474 -12.34 -12.84 4.93
CA PRO A 474 -13.76 -12.97 4.62
C PRO A 474 -14.17 -12.03 3.48
N ALA A 475 -14.95 -12.54 2.54
CA ALA A 475 -15.58 -11.73 1.51
C ALA A 475 -16.72 -10.91 2.14
N GLU A 476 -16.93 -9.68 1.66
CA GLU A 476 -17.99 -8.77 2.12
C GLU A 476 -19.40 -9.22 1.72
#